data_AF-A0A498L7Y7-F1
#
_entry.id   AF-A0A498L7Y7-F1
#
_cell.length_a   1.000
_cell.length_b   1.000
_cell.length_c   1.000
_cell.angle_alpha   90.00
_cell.angle_beta   90.00
_cell.angle_gamma   90.00
#
_symmetry.space_group_name_H-M   'P 1'
#
loop_
_entity.id
_entity.type
_entity.pdbx_description
1 polymer ?
#
loop_
_entity_poly.entity_id
_entity_poly.type
_entity_poly.pdbx_seq_one_letter_code
_entity_poly.pdbx_strand_id
1 'polypeptide(L)'
;MERLDDLENRSRCSNLRILNVPEGNESGKDPTVFVSEMLAEVMPEVFTSPPPLERAHRSLGPKPAAGNPTRVRDVLRWARQHEVKFKGVTLWVYPDLSNALAKKCAAFNPVKQALYKEGIRFRLLYPFYEKQVLAQKEKLPLQ
;
A
#
# COMPACT_ATOMS: atom_id res chain seq x y z
N MET A 1 -1.28 21.01 14.60
CA MET A 1 -0.70 20.27 13.45
C MET A 1 -1.48 18.99 13.14
N GLU A 2 -1.78 18.13 14.12
CA GLU A 2 -2.42 16.81 13.88
C GLU A 2 -3.65 16.85 12.97
N ARG A 3 -4.65 17.72 13.23
CA ARG A 3 -5.87 17.81 12.40
C ARG A 3 -5.63 17.95 10.88
N LEU A 4 -4.50 18.52 10.46
CA LEU A 4 -4.14 18.64 9.04
C LEU A 4 -3.52 17.33 8.50
N ASP A 5 -2.61 16.71 9.25
CA ASP A 5 -2.02 15.39 8.93
C ASP A 5 -3.12 14.31 8.88
N ASP A 6 -4.12 14.42 9.74
CA ASP A 6 -5.28 13.52 9.80
C ASP A 6 -6.15 13.61 8.55
N LEU A 7 -6.46 14.84 8.12
CA LEU A 7 -7.22 15.11 6.91
C LEU A 7 -6.41 14.67 5.68
N GLU A 8 -5.11 14.94 5.69
CA GLU A 8 -4.17 14.58 4.63
C GLU A 8 -4.09 13.06 4.41
N ASN A 9 -4.03 12.27 5.50
CA ASN A 9 -3.98 10.81 5.41
C ASN A 9 -5.36 10.18 5.18
N ARG A 10 -6.45 10.77 5.69
CA ARG A 10 -7.82 10.36 5.29
C ARG A 10 -8.02 10.53 3.78
N SER A 11 -7.53 11.63 3.19
CA SER A 11 -7.58 11.85 1.75
C SER A 11 -6.74 10.85 0.94
N ARG A 12 -5.74 10.19 1.54
CA ARG A 12 -4.89 9.17 0.90
C ARG A 12 -5.28 7.73 1.23
N CYS A 13 -6.30 7.49 2.07
CA CYS A 13 -6.62 6.12 2.47
C CYS A 13 -7.16 5.24 1.33
N SER A 14 -7.57 5.85 0.21
CA SER A 14 -7.94 5.22 -1.06
C SER A 14 -6.83 5.25 -2.13
N ASN A 15 -5.60 5.62 -1.77
CA ASN A 15 -4.46 5.65 -2.69
C ASN A 15 -3.55 4.42 -2.49
N LEU A 16 -2.97 3.93 -3.59
CA LEU A 16 -1.98 2.85 -3.63
C LEU A 16 -0.66 3.37 -4.18
N ARG A 17 0.45 2.83 -3.66
CA ARG A 17 1.79 3.00 -4.21
C ARG A 17 2.34 1.65 -4.63
N ILE A 18 2.56 1.47 -5.92
CA ILE A 18 3.12 0.25 -6.52
C ILE A 18 4.58 0.55 -6.91
N LEU A 19 5.53 -0.29 -6.48
CA LEU A 19 6.95 -0.20 -6.84
C LEU A 19 7.35 -1.35 -7.78
N ASN A 20 8.49 -1.19 -8.44
CA ASN A 20 9.08 -2.14 -9.40
C ASN A 20 8.23 -2.42 -10.65
N VAL A 21 7.27 -1.55 -10.99
CA VAL A 21 6.56 -1.60 -12.28
C VAL A 21 7.57 -1.29 -13.39
N PRO A 22 7.90 -2.23 -14.29
CA PRO A 22 8.92 -2.00 -15.31
C PRO A 22 8.49 -0.88 -16.27
N GLU A 23 9.45 -0.12 -16.76
CA GLU A 23 9.22 1.05 -17.62
C GLU A 23 9.02 0.65 -19.09
N GLY A 24 8.33 1.52 -19.85
CA GLY A 24 8.02 1.29 -21.27
C GLY A 24 6.91 0.28 -21.54
N ASN A 25 6.44 -0.42 -20.51
CA ASN A 25 5.36 -1.41 -20.59
C ASN A 25 3.96 -0.81 -20.77
N GLU A 26 3.81 0.50 -20.60
CA GLU A 26 2.56 1.22 -20.88
C GLU A 26 2.21 1.22 -22.38
N SER A 27 3.18 1.03 -23.29
CA SER A 27 2.98 1.02 -24.75
C SER A 27 2.21 2.24 -25.29
N GLY A 28 2.33 3.39 -24.63
CA GLY A 28 1.59 4.63 -24.97
C GLY A 28 0.13 4.68 -24.49
N LYS A 29 -0.36 3.67 -23.75
CA LYS A 29 -1.67 3.73 -23.07
C LYS A 29 -1.67 4.80 -21.98
N ASP A 30 -2.86 5.33 -21.68
CA ASP A 30 -3.05 6.14 -20.48
C ASP A 30 -2.65 5.34 -19.22
N PRO A 31 -1.90 5.94 -18.26
CA PRO A 31 -1.46 5.24 -17.06
C PRO A 31 -2.59 4.62 -16.25
N THR A 32 -3.78 5.22 -16.27
CA THR A 32 -4.97 4.77 -15.54
C THR A 32 -5.52 3.48 -16.14
N VAL A 33 -5.58 3.40 -17.47
CA VAL A 33 -5.94 2.18 -18.21
C VAL A 33 -4.91 1.08 -17.96
N PHE A 34 -3.62 1.40 -18.12
CA PHE A 34 -2.54 0.44 -17.91
C PHE A 34 -2.51 -0.14 -16.48
N VAL A 35 -2.61 0.70 -15.45
CA VAL A 35 -2.61 0.23 -14.06
C VAL A 35 -3.89 -0.53 -13.72
N SER A 36 -5.04 -0.17 -14.30
CA SER A 36 -6.29 -0.91 -14.15
C SER A 36 -6.20 -2.33 -14.74
N GLU A 37 -5.74 -2.46 -15.99
CA GLU A 37 -5.47 -3.75 -16.63
C GLU A 37 -4.45 -4.59 -15.84
N MET A 38 -3.32 -3.98 -15.46
CA MET A 38 -2.26 -4.64 -14.69
C MET A 38 -2.79 -5.15 -13.34
N LEU A 39 -3.62 -4.39 -12.63
CA LEU A 39 -4.19 -4.82 -11.35
C LEU A 39 -5.10 -6.05 -11.50
N ALA A 40 -5.89 -6.12 -12.58
CA ALA A 40 -6.71 -7.31 -12.86
C ALA A 40 -5.86 -8.52 -13.29
N GLU A 41 -4.79 -8.31 -14.05
CA GLU A 41 -3.84 -9.38 -14.42
C GLU A 41 -3.14 -9.98 -13.19
N VAL A 42 -2.64 -9.14 -12.27
CA VAL A 42 -1.80 -9.60 -11.15
C VAL A 42 -2.58 -9.94 -9.87
N MET A 43 -3.88 -9.62 -9.80
CA MET A 43 -4.76 -9.94 -8.67
C MET A 43 -6.16 -10.43 -9.12
N PRO A 44 -6.25 -11.51 -9.92
CA PRO A 44 -7.53 -11.98 -10.47
C PRO A 44 -8.55 -12.42 -9.40
N GLU A 45 -8.07 -12.81 -8.21
CA GLU A 45 -8.92 -13.12 -7.05
C GLU A 45 -9.57 -11.88 -6.41
N VAL A 46 -8.96 -10.71 -6.59
CA VAL A 46 -9.43 -9.41 -6.06
C VAL A 46 -10.28 -8.67 -7.09
N PHE A 47 -9.98 -8.84 -8.38
CA PHE A 47 -10.58 -8.11 -9.49
C PHE A 47 -11.07 -9.06 -10.59
N THR A 48 -12.38 -9.23 -10.68
CA THR A 48 -13.03 -9.96 -11.78
C THR A 48 -13.04 -9.18 -13.11
N SER A 49 -12.72 -7.90 -13.07
CA SER A 49 -12.55 -7.01 -14.23
C SER A 49 -11.62 -5.85 -13.86
N PRO A 50 -11.01 -5.15 -14.86
CA PRO A 50 -10.18 -3.97 -14.61
C PRO A 50 -10.90 -2.94 -13.72
N PRO A 51 -10.39 -2.64 -12.51
CA PRO A 51 -11.09 -1.77 -11.58
C PRO A 51 -11.10 -0.31 -12.06
N PRO A 52 -12.19 0.44 -11.83
CA PRO A 52 -12.17 1.88 -12.06
C PRO A 52 -11.13 2.53 -11.12
N LEU A 53 -10.26 3.34 -11.72
CA LEU A 53 -9.27 4.15 -11.04
C LEU A 53 -9.55 5.62 -11.41
N GLU A 54 -9.64 6.50 -10.41
CA GLU A 54 -9.75 7.94 -10.65
C GLU A 54 -8.49 8.51 -11.33
N ARG A 55 -7.31 7.97 -10.96
CA ARG A 55 -6.02 8.46 -11.46
C ARG A 55 -4.90 7.44 -11.25
N ALA A 56 -4.03 7.27 -12.22
CA ALA A 56 -2.70 6.71 -12.04
C ALA A 56 -1.62 7.64 -12.62
N HIS A 57 -0.41 7.60 -12.06
CA HIS A 57 0.75 8.36 -12.51
C HIS A 57 2.03 7.78 -11.91
N ARG A 58 3.16 7.88 -12.63
CA ARG A 58 4.50 7.72 -12.02
C ARG A 58 4.84 8.98 -11.21
N SER A 59 5.66 8.85 -10.17
CA SER A 59 5.79 9.86 -9.11
C SER A 59 6.68 11.07 -9.45
N LEU A 60 6.24 11.90 -10.40
CA LEU A 60 6.60 13.34 -10.55
C LEU A 60 5.30 14.07 -11.00
N GLY A 61 4.64 14.81 -10.09
CA GLY A 61 3.23 15.28 -10.23
C GLY A 61 3.00 16.61 -10.98
N PRO A 62 1.82 17.29 -10.89
CA PRO A 62 0.71 17.17 -9.91
C PRO A 62 -0.43 16.21 -10.36
N LYS A 63 -1.68 16.60 -10.73
CA LYS A 63 -2.90 16.85 -9.88
C LYS A 63 -4.14 15.99 -10.33
N PRO A 64 -5.37 16.05 -9.70
CA PRO A 64 -6.54 15.23 -10.10
C PRO A 64 -7.87 15.98 -10.40
N ALA A 65 -8.85 15.23 -10.97
CA ALA A 65 -10.30 15.45 -10.95
C ALA A 65 -11.03 14.08 -10.86
N ALA A 66 -12.28 14.04 -10.39
CA ALA A 66 -12.82 12.95 -9.56
C ALA A 66 -13.48 11.73 -10.24
N GLY A 67 -13.49 10.56 -9.57
CA GLY A 67 -14.34 9.41 -9.96
C GLY A 67 -14.12 8.07 -9.21
N ASN A 68 -14.89 7.83 -8.14
CA ASN A 68 -15.09 6.56 -7.38
C ASN A 68 -13.87 5.92 -6.68
N PRO A 69 -13.98 5.59 -5.36
CA PRO A 69 -12.88 4.97 -4.62
C PRO A 69 -12.74 3.45 -4.89
N THR A 70 -11.58 3.04 -5.36
CA THR A 70 -11.18 1.62 -5.43
C THR A 70 -11.00 1.04 -4.02
N ARG A 71 -11.31 -0.25 -3.79
CA ARG A 71 -11.24 -0.92 -2.47
C ARG A 71 -9.80 -1.26 -2.05
N VAL A 72 -8.99 -0.22 -1.83
CA VAL A 72 -7.56 -0.31 -1.44
C VAL A 72 -7.28 -1.23 -0.25
N ARG A 73 -8.22 -1.35 0.71
CA ARG A 73 -8.08 -2.25 1.86
C ARG A 73 -7.96 -3.73 1.49
N ASP A 74 -8.62 -4.17 0.43
CA ASP A 74 -8.65 -5.59 0.06
C ASP A 74 -7.44 -5.95 -0.80
N VAL A 75 -7.04 -5.04 -1.71
CA VAL A 75 -5.75 -5.06 -2.42
C VAL A 75 -4.56 -5.16 -1.44
N LEU A 76 -4.49 -4.27 -0.45
CA LEU A 76 -3.41 -4.26 0.56
C LEU A 76 -3.46 -5.44 1.53
N ARG A 77 -4.57 -6.18 1.58
CA ARG A 77 -4.67 -7.42 2.36
C ARG A 77 -4.12 -8.59 1.55
N TRP A 78 -4.60 -8.72 0.31
CA TRP A 78 -4.19 -9.78 -0.61
C TRP A 78 -2.69 -9.71 -0.92
N ALA A 79 -2.17 -8.52 -1.26
CA ALA A 79 -0.74 -8.30 -1.54
C ALA A 79 0.21 -8.43 -0.32
N ARG A 80 -0.33 -8.68 0.88
CA ARG A 80 0.47 -9.07 2.07
C ARG A 80 0.51 -10.58 2.29
N GLN A 81 -0.34 -11.32 1.61
CA GLN A 81 -0.50 -12.78 1.73
C GLN A 81 0.06 -13.51 0.49
N HIS A 82 0.19 -12.80 -0.63
CA HIS A 82 0.63 -13.33 -1.92
C HIS A 82 1.78 -12.53 -2.51
N GLU A 83 2.62 -13.18 -3.30
CA GLU A 83 3.65 -12.51 -4.09
C GLU A 83 3.03 -11.93 -5.38
N VAL A 84 3.10 -10.61 -5.54
CA VAL A 84 2.55 -9.93 -6.72
C VAL A 84 3.60 -9.91 -7.83
N LYS A 85 3.34 -10.55 -8.97
CA LYS A 85 4.26 -10.59 -10.13
C LYS A 85 3.62 -10.01 -11.38
N PHE A 86 4.35 -9.16 -12.09
CA PHE A 86 3.99 -8.65 -13.40
C PHE A 86 5.13 -8.90 -14.39
N LYS A 87 4.86 -9.63 -15.48
CA LYS A 87 5.87 -10.00 -16.50
C LYS A 87 7.17 -10.59 -15.89
N GLY A 88 7.04 -11.41 -14.84
CA GLY A 88 8.17 -12.03 -14.12
C GLY A 88 8.86 -11.16 -13.07
N VAL A 89 8.51 -9.88 -12.94
CA VAL A 89 9.06 -8.97 -11.93
C VAL A 89 8.14 -8.88 -10.72
N THR A 90 8.68 -9.06 -9.51
CA THR A 90 7.93 -8.91 -8.26
C THR A 90 7.66 -7.44 -7.96
N LEU A 91 6.38 -7.09 -7.87
CA LEU A 91 5.86 -5.77 -7.53
C LEU A 91 5.68 -5.63 -6.02
N TRP A 92 5.89 -4.43 -5.49
CA TRP A 92 5.62 -4.12 -4.07
C TRP A 92 4.46 -3.15 -3.94
N VAL A 93 3.44 -3.52 -3.17
CA VAL A 93 2.20 -2.74 -3.02
C VAL A 93 2.09 -2.19 -1.61
N TYR A 94 2.07 -0.86 -1.49
CA TYR A 94 2.03 -0.14 -0.22
C TYR A 94 0.86 0.86 -0.17
N PRO A 95 0.38 1.22 1.03
CA PRO A 95 -0.47 2.40 1.18
C PRO A 95 0.32 3.67 0.85
N ASP A 96 -0.33 4.66 0.25
CA ASP A 96 0.19 6.02 0.15
C ASP A 96 -0.01 6.74 1.50
N LEU A 97 1.07 7.20 2.12
CA LEU A 97 1.07 7.85 3.44
C LEU A 97 1.65 9.26 3.31
N SER A 98 1.17 10.21 4.12
CA SER A 98 1.81 11.53 4.20
C SER A 98 3.28 11.40 4.62
N ASN A 99 4.13 12.34 4.19
CA ASN A 99 5.54 12.35 4.61
C ASN A 99 5.69 12.44 6.15
N ALA A 100 4.76 13.11 6.84
CA ALA A 100 4.75 13.18 8.29
C ALA A 100 4.41 11.82 8.92
N LEU A 101 3.41 11.11 8.38
CA LEU A 101 3.02 9.79 8.86
C LEU A 101 4.08 8.73 8.54
N ALA A 102 4.69 8.77 7.36
CA ALA A 102 5.81 7.91 6.99
C ALA A 102 7.00 8.07 7.96
N LYS A 103 7.34 9.31 8.34
CA LYS A 103 8.37 9.60 9.37
C LYS A 103 7.98 9.05 10.74
N LYS A 104 6.72 9.21 11.17
CA LYS A 104 6.20 8.60 12.41
C LYS A 104 6.35 7.06 12.37
N CYS A 105 5.94 6.40 11.28
CA CYS A 105 6.08 4.95 11.09
C CYS A 105 7.55 4.47 11.03
N ALA A 106 8.47 5.30 10.55
CA ALA A 106 9.90 5.02 10.52
C ALA A 106 10.55 5.16 11.91
N ALA A 107 10.06 6.06 12.78
CA ALA A 107 10.53 6.18 14.16
C ALA A 107 10.32 4.89 14.98
N PHE A 108 9.33 4.06 14.62
CA PHE A 108 9.12 2.74 15.21
C PHE A 108 10.05 1.64 14.65
N ASN A 109 10.94 1.92 13.68
CA ASN A 109 11.84 0.90 13.09
C ASN A 109 12.67 0.13 14.15
N PRO A 110 13.30 0.77 15.16
CA PRO A 110 14.05 0.04 16.18
C PRO A 110 13.17 -0.91 17.02
N VAL A 111 11.95 -0.46 17.38
CA VAL A 111 10.98 -1.27 18.13
C VAL A 111 10.52 -2.46 17.31
N LYS A 112 10.22 -2.26 16.02
CA LYS A 112 9.86 -3.35 15.09
C LYS A 112 10.99 -4.37 14.98
N GLN A 113 12.25 -3.93 14.83
CA GLN A 113 13.42 -4.81 14.76
C GLN A 113 13.59 -5.65 16.04
N ALA A 114 13.40 -5.06 17.22
CA ALA A 114 13.43 -5.80 18.48
C ALA A 114 12.33 -6.87 18.53
N LEU A 115 11.08 -6.51 18.20
CA LEU A 115 9.95 -7.45 18.20
C LEU A 115 10.12 -8.60 17.17
N TYR A 116 10.71 -8.31 16.01
CA TYR A 116 11.04 -9.36 15.03
C TYR A 116 12.10 -10.33 15.54
N LYS A 117 13.15 -9.85 16.24
CA LYS A 117 14.17 -10.72 16.86
C LYS A 117 13.57 -11.66 17.91
N GLU A 118 12.61 -11.17 18.69
CA GLU A 118 11.88 -11.96 19.70
C GLU A 118 10.76 -12.85 19.10
N GLY A 119 10.56 -12.85 17.77
CA GLY A 119 9.49 -13.61 17.11
C GLY A 119 8.07 -13.15 17.47
N ILE A 120 7.91 -11.94 18.01
CA ILE A 120 6.62 -11.44 18.50
C ILE A 120 5.80 -10.87 17.35
N ARG A 121 4.60 -11.41 17.13
CA ARG A 121 3.64 -10.85 16.19
C ARG A 121 3.06 -9.54 16.74
N PHE A 122 3.17 -8.48 15.96
CA PHE A 122 2.63 -7.16 16.29
C PHE A 122 1.89 -6.52 15.11
N ARG A 123 0.97 -5.61 15.42
CA ARG A 123 0.37 -4.70 14.44
C ARG A 123 0.49 -3.26 14.92
N LEU A 124 0.95 -2.37 14.03
CA LEU A 124 0.77 -0.93 14.18
C LEU A 124 -0.64 -0.57 13.69
N LEU A 125 -1.45 0.06 14.55
CA LEU A 125 -2.80 0.50 14.20
C LEU A 125 -2.82 1.97 13.75
N TYR A 126 -3.51 2.24 12.65
CA TYR A 126 -3.88 3.61 12.29
C TYR A 126 -5.12 4.03 13.12
N PRO A 127 -5.14 5.25 13.67
CA PRO A 127 -4.10 6.26 13.55
C PRO A 127 -2.97 6.11 14.58
N PHE A 128 -1.73 6.34 14.13
CA PHE A 128 -0.52 6.11 14.92
C PHE A 128 -0.21 7.21 15.96
N TYR A 129 -1.22 7.90 16.52
CA TYR A 129 -1.03 9.08 17.38
C TYR A 129 -0.27 8.75 18.67
N GLU A 130 -0.57 7.60 19.30
CA GLU A 130 0.20 7.12 20.46
C GLU A 130 0.29 5.59 20.48
N LYS A 131 1.54 5.09 20.55
CA LYS A 131 2.01 3.87 21.23
C LYS A 131 1.23 2.53 21.11
N GLN A 132 0.24 2.40 20.24
CA GLN A 132 -0.51 1.16 20.05
C GLN A 132 0.23 0.17 19.13
N VAL A 133 1.24 -0.47 19.72
CA VAL A 133 1.75 -1.75 19.26
C VAL A 133 0.95 -2.84 19.97
N LEU A 134 -0.07 -3.38 19.31
CA LEU A 134 -0.72 -4.59 19.81
C LEU A 134 0.22 -5.78 19.53
N ALA A 135 1.02 -6.14 20.53
CA ALA A 135 1.80 -7.36 20.56
C ALA A 135 0.90 -8.50 21.08
N GLN A 136 0.69 -9.53 20.27
CA GLN A 136 0.09 -10.78 20.73
C GLN A 136 1.19 -11.83 20.89
N LYS A 137 1.32 -12.38 22.11
CA LYS A 137 2.22 -13.49 22.41
C LYS A 137 1.65 -14.81 21.86
N GLU A 138 1.69 -14.96 20.54
CA GLU A 138 1.67 -16.27 19.91
C GLU A 138 3.06 -16.52 19.31
N LYS A 139 3.79 -17.49 19.88
CA LYS A 139 5.08 -17.94 19.33
C LYS A 139 4.89 -18.34 17.87
N LEU A 140 5.83 -17.99 17.00
CA LEU A 140 5.92 -18.66 15.71
C LEU A 140 6.10 -20.17 15.94
N PRO A 141 5.39 -21.05 15.21
CA PRO A 141 5.90 -22.40 15.03
C PRO A 141 7.25 -22.29 14.32
N LEU A 142 8.25 -23.08 14.76
CA LEU A 142 9.51 -23.17 14.02
C LEU A 142 9.21 -23.75 12.64
N GLN A 143 9.80 -23.12 11.61
CA GLN A 143 10.04 -23.72 10.30
C GLN A 143 11.47 -24.27 10.28
#